data_AF-A0A9D6INF5-F1
#
_entry.id   AF-A0A9D6INF5-F1
#
_cell.length_a   1.000
_cell.length_b   1.000
_cell.length_c   1.000
_cell.angle_alpha   90.00
_cell.angle_beta   90.00
_cell.angle_gamma   90.00
#
_symmetry.space_group_name_H-M   'P 1'
#
loop_
_entity.id
_entity.type
_entity.pdbx_description
1 polymer ?
#
loop_
_entity_poly.entity_id
_entity_poly.type
_entity_poly.pdbx_seq_one_letter_code
_entity_poly.pdbx_strand_id
1 'polypeptide(L)'
;MRDVYVLSGRWERARDDELFMLANRLQVPSYISLTTALAFYEATTQVQQDFVESIAVKRTKKVVTVARQFEYTKVAKELYFGFVKRNNYFIARPEKALLDALYIMTLGRYRLDVSSVDKAKFDVKLLKDFSKRFPEPTRRILKTLWQI
;
A
#
# COMPACT_ATOMS: atom_id res chain seq x y z
N MET A 1 -27.44 16.61 11.97
CA MET A 1 -26.00 16.62 11.67
C MET A 1 -25.54 15.24 11.20
N ARG A 2 -25.79 14.87 9.94
CA ARG A 2 -25.26 13.62 9.32
C ARG A 2 -24.61 13.89 7.95
N ASP A 3 -24.90 15.05 7.34
CA ASP A 3 -24.42 15.39 6.00
C ASP A 3 -22.98 15.92 5.95
N VAL A 4 -22.47 16.48 7.05
CA VAL A 4 -21.12 17.09 7.08
C VAL A 4 -20.00 16.04 6.96
N TYR A 5 -20.16 14.86 7.58
CA TYR A 5 -19.16 13.77 7.52
C TYR A 5 -19.08 13.09 6.15
N VAL A 6 -20.21 12.99 5.44
CA VAL A 6 -20.26 12.40 4.09
C VAL A 6 -19.57 13.33 3.09
N LEU A 7 -19.73 14.64 3.26
CA LEU A 7 -19.04 15.63 2.45
C LEU A 7 -17.54 15.59 2.74
N SER A 8 -17.10 15.66 4.00
CA SER A 8 -15.66 15.64 4.34
C SER A 8 -14.93 14.40 3.80
N GLY A 9 -15.53 13.22 3.94
CA GLY A 9 -14.95 11.97 3.41
C GLY A 9 -14.90 11.93 1.87
N ARG A 10 -15.79 12.62 1.16
CA ARG A 10 -15.71 12.77 -0.31
C ARG A 10 -14.59 13.70 -0.73
N TRP A 11 -14.38 14.81 -0.01
CA TRP A 11 -13.29 15.76 -0.27
C TRP A 11 -11.92 15.17 0.05
N GLU A 12 -11.81 14.38 1.12
CA GLU A 12 -10.58 13.63 1.45
C GLU A 12 -10.23 12.62 0.36
N ARG A 13 -11.20 11.79 -0.06
CA ARG A 13 -10.97 10.82 -1.15
C ARG A 13 -10.63 11.48 -2.48
N ALA A 14 -11.25 12.61 -2.82
CA ALA A 14 -10.93 13.34 -4.05
C ALA A 14 -9.48 13.88 -4.04
N ARG A 15 -9.01 14.38 -2.89
CA ARG A 15 -7.62 14.82 -2.71
C ARG A 15 -6.64 13.65 -2.80
N ASP A 16 -6.97 12.50 -2.23
CA ASP A 16 -6.14 11.30 -2.32
C ASP A 16 -6.00 10.81 -3.76
N ASP A 17 -7.09 10.82 -4.54
CA ASP A 17 -7.08 10.42 -5.94
C ASP A 17 -6.10 11.29 -6.77
N GLU A 18 -6.10 12.61 -6.58
CA GLU A 18 -5.17 13.52 -7.26
C GLU A 18 -3.70 13.26 -6.88
N LEU A 19 -3.43 13.04 -5.58
CA LEU A 19 -2.11 12.70 -5.08
C LEU A 19 -1.62 11.36 -5.64
N PHE A 20 -2.49 10.36 -5.73
CA PHE A 20 -2.15 9.03 -6.25
C PHE A 20 -1.89 9.05 -7.76
N MET A 21 -2.68 9.85 -8.51
CA MET A 21 -2.41 10.11 -9.92
C MET A 21 -1.04 10.77 -10.12
N LEU A 22 -0.72 11.78 -9.30
CA LEU A 22 0.58 12.45 -9.35
C LEU A 22 1.71 11.47 -9.04
N ALA A 23 1.58 10.65 -8.00
CA ALA A 23 2.58 9.64 -7.63
C ALA A 23 2.89 8.68 -8.80
N ASN A 24 1.87 8.15 -9.48
CA ASN A 24 2.09 7.26 -10.61
C ASN A 24 2.68 7.96 -11.85
N ARG A 25 2.47 9.26 -12.02
CA ARG A 25 3.12 10.05 -13.08
C ARG A 25 4.58 10.36 -12.78
N LEU A 26 4.89 10.64 -11.52
CA LEU A 26 6.25 10.95 -11.06
C LEU A 26 7.20 9.76 -11.25
N GLN A 27 6.73 8.51 -11.20
CA GLN A 27 7.55 7.35 -11.57
C GLN A 27 6.74 6.23 -12.22
N VAL A 28 7.14 5.87 -13.45
CA VAL A 28 6.55 4.75 -14.19
C VAL A 28 7.60 3.65 -14.41
N PRO A 29 7.23 2.36 -14.29
CA PRO A 29 5.97 1.85 -13.75
C PRO A 29 5.97 1.84 -12.20
N SER A 30 4.86 2.26 -11.59
CA SER A 30 4.62 2.20 -10.14
C SER A 30 3.14 2.02 -9.80
N TYR A 31 2.85 1.63 -8.56
CA TYR A 31 1.50 1.61 -7.98
C TYR A 31 1.55 2.01 -6.49
N ILE A 32 0.48 2.61 -5.97
CA ILE A 32 0.33 2.97 -4.56
C ILE A 32 0.27 1.71 -3.70
N SER A 33 1.06 1.61 -2.65
CA SER A 33 1.14 0.40 -1.81
C SER A 33 1.45 0.74 -0.34
N LEU A 34 1.89 -0.26 0.42
CA LEU A 34 2.32 -0.15 1.82
C LEU A 34 1.23 0.46 2.71
N THR A 35 1.61 1.21 3.73
CA THR A 35 0.66 1.79 4.69
C THR A 35 -0.28 2.78 4.01
N THR A 36 0.19 3.52 2.99
CA THR A 36 -0.68 4.38 2.18
C THR A 36 -1.86 3.61 1.58
N ALA A 37 -1.62 2.47 0.94
CA ALA A 37 -2.71 1.66 0.40
C ALA A 37 -3.53 0.97 1.50
N LEU A 38 -2.90 0.50 2.59
CA LEU A 38 -3.63 -0.09 3.71
C LEU A 38 -4.61 0.92 4.34
N ALA A 39 -4.17 2.16 4.58
CA ALA A 39 -5.00 3.23 5.11
C ALA A 39 -6.17 3.57 4.18
N PHE A 40 -5.92 3.59 2.86
CA PHE A 40 -6.95 3.82 1.85
C PHE A 40 -8.10 2.78 1.90
N TYR A 41 -7.80 1.53 2.26
CA TYR A 41 -8.82 0.49 2.46
C TYR A 41 -9.29 0.36 3.91
N GLU A 42 -8.90 1.29 4.78
CA GLU A 42 -9.17 1.25 6.23
C GLU A 42 -8.66 -0.07 6.86
N ALA A 43 -7.60 -0.66 6.31
CA ALA A 43 -6.99 -1.91 6.75
C ALA A 43 -5.93 -1.70 7.85
N THR A 44 -5.69 -0.46 8.24
CA THR A 44 -4.86 -0.08 9.38
C THR A 44 -5.41 1.18 10.02
N THR A 45 -5.22 1.33 11.34
CA THR A 45 -5.47 2.59 12.05
C THR A 45 -4.34 3.62 11.88
N GLN A 46 -3.21 3.22 11.27
CA GLN A 46 -2.12 4.13 10.95
C GLN A 46 -2.41 4.92 9.67
N VAL A 47 -2.81 6.18 9.85
CA VAL A 47 -2.99 7.12 8.75
C VAL A 47 -1.73 7.96 8.59
N GLN A 48 -1.05 7.82 7.46
CA GLN A 48 0.08 8.69 7.12
C GLN A 48 -0.43 9.93 6.39
N GLN A 49 -0.10 11.12 6.88
CA GLN A 49 -0.53 12.39 6.28
C GLN A 49 0.56 13.10 5.48
N ASP A 50 1.85 12.78 5.71
CA ASP A 50 2.96 13.56 5.15
C ASP A 50 3.54 12.99 3.85
N PHE A 51 3.31 11.70 3.59
CA PHE A 51 3.85 11.03 2.43
C PHE A 51 2.88 10.05 1.76
N VAL A 52 3.18 9.73 0.50
CA VAL A 52 2.48 8.75 -0.33
C VAL A 52 3.48 7.68 -0.74
N GLU A 53 3.18 6.44 -0.41
CA GLU A 53 4.06 5.30 -0.63
C GLU A 53 3.68 4.53 -1.90
N SER A 54 4.69 4.15 -2.67
CA SER A 54 4.52 3.41 -3.91
C SER A 54 5.57 2.32 -4.07
N ILE A 55 5.19 1.27 -4.78
CA ILE A 55 6.11 0.24 -5.27
C ILE A 55 6.42 0.52 -6.73
N ALA A 56 7.68 0.33 -7.11
CA ALA A 56 8.13 0.55 -8.47
C ALA A 56 9.07 -0.56 -8.93
N VAL A 57 9.22 -0.68 -10.25
CA VAL A 57 10.22 -1.60 -10.85
C VAL A 57 11.51 -0.87 -11.22
N LYS A 58 11.43 0.44 -11.50
CA LYS A 58 12.56 1.21 -12.04
C LYS A 58 13.67 1.45 -11.01
N ARG A 59 13.36 2.21 -9.94
CA ARG A 59 14.33 2.59 -8.89
C ARG A 59 13.64 3.00 -7.59
N THR A 60 14.36 2.85 -6.48
CA THR A 60 13.97 3.46 -5.21
C THR A 60 14.29 4.95 -5.28
N LYS A 61 13.35 5.82 -4.92
CA LYS A 61 13.58 7.27 -4.86
C LYS A 61 12.58 7.96 -3.93
N LYS A 62 12.90 9.19 -3.55
CA LYS A 62 11.97 10.12 -2.88
C LYS A 62 11.82 11.38 -3.73
N VAL A 63 10.62 11.93 -3.78
CA VAL A 63 10.32 13.21 -4.45
C VAL A 63 9.56 14.07 -3.45
N VAL A 64 10.13 15.21 -3.08
CA VAL A 64 9.48 16.16 -2.17
C VAL A 64 8.83 17.27 -3.01
N THR A 65 7.58 17.57 -2.73
CA THR A 65 6.83 18.68 -3.33
C THR A 65 6.27 19.58 -2.24
N VAL A 66 5.76 20.75 -2.61
CA VAL A 66 5.07 21.65 -1.66
C VAL A 66 3.85 20.97 -1.04
N ALA A 67 3.17 20.09 -1.78
CA ALA A 67 1.97 19.41 -1.30
C ALA A 67 2.28 18.21 -0.40
N ARG A 68 3.24 17.36 -0.81
CA ARG A 68 3.52 16.07 -0.15
C ARG A 68 4.86 15.46 -0.55
N GLN A 69 5.34 14.50 0.24
CA GLN A 69 6.46 13.63 -0.11
C GLN A 69 5.98 12.34 -0.79
N PHE A 70 6.62 11.95 -1.89
CA PHE A 70 6.33 10.71 -2.62
C PHE A 70 7.50 9.75 -2.51
N GLU A 71 7.25 8.58 -1.93
CA GLU A 71 8.26 7.54 -1.71
C GLU A 71 8.04 6.35 -2.62
N TYR A 72 9.10 5.89 -3.27
CA TYR A 72 9.07 4.73 -4.14
C TYR A 72 10.07 3.70 -3.66
N THR A 73 9.61 2.49 -3.41
CA THR A 73 10.47 1.35 -3.11
C THR A 73 10.56 0.42 -4.31
N LYS A 74 11.78 0.16 -4.79
CA LYS A 74 12.01 -0.79 -5.87
C LYS A 74 11.80 -2.22 -5.39
N VAL A 75 11.04 -3.00 -6.15
CA VAL A 75 10.94 -4.45 -6.01
C VAL A 75 11.32 -5.16 -7.31
N ALA A 76 11.56 -6.46 -7.22
CA ALA A 76 11.78 -7.31 -8.38
C ALA A 76 10.52 -7.39 -9.26
N LYS A 77 10.69 -7.62 -10.57
CA LYS A 77 9.56 -7.63 -11.54
C LYS A 77 8.52 -8.69 -11.21
N GLU A 78 8.96 -9.81 -10.66
CA GLU A 78 8.14 -10.96 -10.26
C GLU A 78 7.19 -10.60 -9.11
N LEU A 79 7.53 -9.59 -8.32
CA LEU A 79 6.71 -9.05 -7.23
C LEU A 79 5.83 -7.86 -7.67
N TYR A 80 5.87 -7.45 -8.94
CA TYR A 80 5.06 -6.35 -9.48
C TYR A 80 3.71 -6.86 -10.02
N PHE A 81 2.78 -7.18 -9.12
CA PHE A 81 1.45 -7.72 -9.44
C PHE A 81 0.41 -7.33 -8.37
N GLY A 82 -0.84 -7.78 -8.48
CA GLY A 82 -1.81 -7.69 -7.37
C GLY A 82 -2.31 -6.28 -7.07
N PHE A 83 -2.21 -5.38 -8.05
CA PHE A 83 -2.74 -4.03 -8.01
C PHE A 83 -3.83 -3.85 -9.08
N VAL A 84 -4.70 -2.86 -8.89
CA VAL A 84 -5.82 -2.55 -9.78
C VAL A 84 -5.69 -1.11 -10.28
N LYS A 85 -6.23 -0.84 -11.48
CA LYS A 85 -6.43 0.53 -11.92
C LYS A 85 -7.72 1.06 -11.29
N ARG A 86 -7.62 2.17 -10.55
CA ARG A 86 -8.76 2.88 -9.98
C ARG A 86 -8.70 4.32 -10.49
N ASN A 87 -9.78 4.79 -11.10
CA ASN A 87 -9.80 6.06 -11.83
C ASN A 87 -8.62 6.13 -12.82
N ASN A 88 -7.62 6.96 -12.53
CA ASN A 88 -6.43 7.17 -13.36
C ASN A 88 -5.10 6.84 -12.67
N TYR A 89 -5.13 6.03 -11.61
CA TYR A 89 -3.93 5.54 -10.92
C TYR A 89 -4.02 4.02 -10.67
N PHE A 90 -2.89 3.41 -10.33
CA PHE A 90 -2.75 2.04 -9.91
C PHE A 90 -2.51 1.98 -8.40
N ILE A 91 -3.27 1.13 -7.72
CA ILE A 91 -3.16 0.90 -6.28
C ILE A 91 -3.20 -0.59 -5.97
N ALA A 92 -2.37 -1.03 -5.03
CA ALA A 92 -2.37 -2.39 -4.53
C ALA A 92 -3.77 -2.82 -4.07
N ARG A 93 -4.11 -4.10 -4.20
CA ARG A 93 -5.18 -4.66 -3.36
C ARG A 93 -4.72 -4.71 -1.90
N PRO A 94 -5.61 -4.72 -0.90
CA PRO A 94 -5.23 -4.79 0.51
C PRO A 94 -4.20 -5.90 0.78
N GLU A 95 -4.43 -7.10 0.23
CA GLU A 95 -3.56 -8.27 0.42
C GLU A 95 -2.17 -8.03 -0.15
N LYS A 96 -2.08 -7.37 -1.30
CA LYS A 96 -0.81 -7.04 -1.92
C LYS A 96 -0.07 -5.97 -1.12
N ALA A 97 -0.77 -4.95 -0.63
CA ALA A 97 -0.19 -3.88 0.18
C ALA A 97 0.44 -4.44 1.46
N LEU A 98 -0.25 -5.36 2.14
CA LEU A 98 0.27 -6.06 3.31
C LEU A 98 1.51 -6.88 2.96
N LEU A 99 1.47 -7.69 1.89
CA LEU A 99 2.61 -8.50 1.48
C LEU A 99 3.82 -7.66 1.05
N ASP A 100 3.60 -6.51 0.40
CA ASP A 100 4.66 -5.55 0.09
C ASP A 100 5.33 -5.03 1.36
N ALA A 101 4.53 -4.62 2.35
CA ALA A 101 5.04 -4.12 3.62
C ALA A 101 5.82 -5.19 4.38
N LEU A 102 5.28 -6.41 4.48
CA LEU A 102 5.95 -7.54 5.14
C LEU A 102 7.24 -7.93 4.41
N TYR A 103 7.25 -7.92 3.08
CA TYR A 103 8.44 -8.22 2.30
C TYR A 103 9.57 -7.23 2.58
N ILE A 104 9.29 -5.93 2.50
CA ILE A 104 10.32 -4.91 2.74
C ILE A 104 10.75 -4.90 4.22
N MET A 105 9.83 -5.22 5.13
CA MET A 105 10.15 -5.43 6.55
C MET A 105 11.13 -6.60 6.74
N THR A 106 10.98 -7.71 6.01
CA THR A 106 11.94 -8.83 6.06
C THR A 106 13.31 -8.45 5.54
N LEU A 107 13.41 -7.42 4.71
CA LEU A 107 14.68 -6.85 4.23
C LEU A 107 15.28 -5.82 5.22
N GLY A 108 14.61 -5.54 6.34
CA GLY A 108 15.05 -4.54 7.33
C GLY A 108 14.87 -3.09 6.87
N ARG A 109 14.06 -2.84 5.83
CA ARG A 109 13.91 -1.51 5.19
C ARG A 109 12.55 -0.86 5.43
N TYR A 110 11.69 -1.51 6.21
CA TYR A 110 10.35 -1.03 6.52
C TYR A 110 9.93 -1.44 7.92
N ARG A 111 9.06 -0.65 8.54
CA ARG A 111 8.43 -0.97 9.83
C ARG A 111 6.93 -0.89 9.64
N LEU A 112 6.26 -2.00 9.84
CA LEU A 112 4.80 -2.08 9.86
C LEU A 112 4.38 -2.33 11.31
N ASP A 113 3.51 -1.49 11.84
CA ASP A 113 2.83 -1.80 13.10
C ASP A 113 1.71 -2.80 12.83
N VAL A 114 2.04 -4.07 13.02
CA VAL A 114 1.11 -5.14 12.73
C VAL A 114 -0.10 -5.15 13.69
N SER A 115 0.04 -4.57 14.89
CA SER A 115 -1.07 -4.49 15.85
C SER A 115 -2.19 -3.57 15.38
N SER A 116 -1.85 -2.59 14.53
CA SER A 116 -2.81 -1.65 13.93
C SER A 116 -3.61 -2.22 12.76
N VAL A 117 -3.24 -3.41 12.25
CA VAL A 117 -3.81 -3.99 11.02
C VAL A 117 -5.13 -4.70 11.32
N ASP A 118 -6.20 -4.29 10.65
CA ASP A 118 -7.52 -4.93 10.75
C ASP A 118 -7.60 -6.16 9.85
N LYS A 119 -7.47 -7.34 10.45
CA LYS A 119 -7.49 -8.63 9.72
C LYS A 119 -8.81 -8.88 8.98
N ALA A 120 -9.92 -8.26 9.38
CA ALA A 120 -11.22 -8.43 8.73
C ALA A 120 -11.26 -7.81 7.32
N LYS A 121 -10.32 -6.92 6.99
CA LYS A 121 -10.24 -6.23 5.70
C LYS A 121 -9.53 -7.06 4.61
N PHE A 122 -9.13 -8.30 4.89
CA PHE A 122 -8.34 -9.14 3.98
C PHE A 122 -9.06 -10.43 3.59
N ASP A 123 -9.05 -10.76 2.30
CA ASP A 123 -9.41 -12.09 1.82
C ASP A 123 -8.25 -13.07 2.07
N VAL A 124 -8.43 -13.98 3.02
CA VAL A 124 -7.41 -14.97 3.41
C VAL A 124 -7.03 -15.89 2.25
N LYS A 125 -7.97 -16.26 1.36
CA LYS A 125 -7.68 -17.14 0.21
C LYS A 125 -6.78 -16.42 -0.78
N LEU A 126 -7.09 -15.15 -1.05
CA LEU A 126 -6.27 -14.36 -1.96
C LEU A 126 -4.91 -14.00 -1.37
N LEU A 127 -4.87 -13.68 -0.07
CA LEU A 127 -3.63 -13.41 0.65
C LEU A 127 -2.69 -14.61 0.61
N LYS A 128 -3.22 -15.82 0.82
CA LYS A 128 -2.49 -17.08 0.64
C LYS A 128 -1.98 -17.24 -0.79
N ASP A 129 -2.82 -17.00 -1.79
CA ASP A 129 -2.43 -17.15 -3.20
C ASP A 129 -1.32 -16.16 -3.61
N PHE A 130 -1.47 -14.89 -3.26
CA PHE A 130 -0.46 -13.86 -3.54
C PHE A 130 0.85 -14.15 -2.82
N SER A 131 0.81 -14.64 -1.58
CA SER A 131 2.00 -14.96 -0.80
C SER A 131 2.91 -16.00 -1.45
N LYS A 132 2.39 -16.88 -2.32
CA LYS A 132 3.18 -17.91 -3.02
C LYS A 132 4.30 -17.33 -3.87
N ARG A 133 4.14 -16.10 -4.37
CA ARG A 133 5.15 -15.40 -5.17
C ARG A 133 6.25 -14.77 -4.33
N PHE A 134 6.06 -14.66 -3.02
CA PHE A 134 7.01 -14.02 -2.11
C PHE A 134 8.00 -15.02 -1.50
N PRO A 135 9.21 -14.57 -1.14
CA PRO A 135 10.19 -15.40 -0.46
C PRO A 135 9.67 -16.03 0.84
N GLU A 136 10.33 -17.11 1.28
CA GLU A 136 9.96 -17.85 2.50
C GLU A 136 9.87 -16.95 3.76
N PRO A 137 10.80 -16.01 4.01
CA PRO A 137 10.72 -15.16 5.20
C PRO A 137 9.41 -14.36 5.28
N THR A 138 8.96 -13.80 4.15
CA THR A 138 7.69 -13.06 4.07
C THR A 138 6.50 -13.97 4.35
N ARG A 139 6.50 -15.19 3.77
CA ARG A 139 5.46 -16.20 4.03
C ARG A 139 5.43 -16.62 5.49
N ARG A 140 6.59 -16.78 6.13
CA ARG A 140 6.68 -17.19 7.54
C ARG A 140 6.06 -16.14 8.47
N ILE A 141 6.39 -14.86 8.26
CA ILE A 141 5.78 -13.77 9.05
C ILE A 141 4.27 -13.75 8.84
N LEU A 142 3.80 -13.85 7.59
CA LEU A 142 2.37 -13.89 7.30
C LEU A 142 1.64 -15.01 8.07
N LYS A 143 2.22 -16.21 8.10
CA LYS A 143 1.67 -17.36 8.85
C LYS A 143 1.57 -17.08 10.34
N THR A 144 2.62 -16.51 10.94
CA THR A 144 2.61 -16.12 12.36
C THR A 144 1.49 -15.13 12.67
N LEU A 145 1.22 -14.20 11.75
CA LEU A 145 0.21 -13.16 11.94
C LEU A 145 -1.22 -13.66 11.77
N TRP A 146 -1.47 -14.56 10.82
CA TRP A 146 -2.81 -15.09 10.54
C TRP A 146 -3.11 -16.46 11.15
N GLN A 147 -2.16 -17.10 11.83
CA GLN A 147 -2.27 -18.48 12.36
C GLN A 147 -2.67 -19.50 11.26
N ILE A 148 -2.12 -19.34 10.05
CA ILE A 148 -2.43 -20.13 8.85
C ILE A 148 -1.21 -20.86 8.27
#